data_AF-B5G0Q1-F1
#
_entry.id   AF-B5G0Q1-F1
#
_cell.length_a   1.000
_cell.length_b   1.000
_cell.length_c   1.000
_cell.angle_alpha   90.00
_cell.angle_beta   90.00
_cell.angle_gamma   90.00
#
_symmetry.space_group_name_H-M   'P 1'
#
loop_
_entity.id
_entity.type
_entity.pdbx_description
1 polymer ?
#
loop_
_entity_poly.entity_id
_entity_poly.type
_entity_poly.pdbx_seq_one_letter_code
_entity_poly.pdbx_strand_id
1 'polypeptide(L)' 'MNIIIGIGGVTNGGKTTLTRRLMRALPNCSVVHQDDFFKPQDEIEVEDGFKQYDD' A
#
# COMPACT_ATOMS: atom_id res chain seq x y z
N MET A 1 18.15 -16.48 1.96
CA MET A 1 17.60 -15.84 3.17
C MET A 1 16.83 -14.62 2.71
N ASN A 2 15.57 -14.48 3.10
CA ASN A 2 14.71 -13.38 2.65
C ASN A 2 14.47 -12.44 3.82
N ILE A 3 14.43 -11.13 3.55
CA ILE A 3 14.12 -10.09 4.52
C ILE A 3 12.78 -9.47 4.11
N ILE A 4 11.87 -9.36 5.06
CA ILE A 4 10.56 -8.70 4.86
C ILE A 4 10.59 -7.37 5.60
N ILE A 5 10.21 -6.29 4.92
CA ILE A 5 10.18 -4.93 5.46
C ILE A 5 8.75 -4.40 5.33
N GLY A 6 8.13 -4.05 6.46
CA GLY A 6 6.85 -3.34 6.48
C GLY A 6 7.05 -1.83 6.43
N ILE A 7 6.36 -1.14 5.52
CA ILE A 7 6.40 0.32 5.39
C ILE A 7 5.00 0.89 5.61
N GLY A 8 4.72 1.31 6.84
CA GLY A 8 3.48 1.99 7.23
C GLY A 8 3.58 3.51 7.16
N GLY A 9 2.49 4.20 7.46
CA GLY A 9 2.42 5.67 7.55
C GLY A 9 1.11 6.25 7.03
N VAL A 10 0.90 7.54 7.27
CA VAL A 10 -0.30 8.29 6.87
C VAL A 10 -0.57 8.23 5.35
N THR A 11 -1.85 8.36 4.97
CA THR A 11 -2.23 8.50 3.55
C THR A 11 -1.46 9.66 2.90
N ASN A 12 -1.06 9.47 1.63
CA ASN A 12 -0.20 10.40 0.88
C ASN A 12 1.18 10.74 1.51
N GLY A 13 1.61 10.06 2.58
CA GLY A 13 2.88 10.31 3.28
C GLY A 13 4.16 9.88 2.53
N GLY A 14 4.09 9.58 1.24
CA GLY A 14 5.26 9.26 0.41
C GLY A 14 5.73 7.80 0.43
N LYS A 15 4.94 6.87 0.98
CA LYS A 15 5.26 5.42 1.06
C LYS A 15 5.68 4.82 -0.29
N THR A 16 4.87 5.05 -1.33
CA THR A 16 5.13 4.55 -2.70
C THR A 16 6.38 5.17 -3.33
N THR A 17 6.71 6.41 -2.98
CA THR A 17 7.96 7.05 -3.44
C THR A 17 9.17 6.42 -2.76
N LEU A 18 9.07 6.11 -1.46
CA LEU A 18 10.13 5.45 -0.71
C LEU A 18 10.40 4.03 -1.25
N THR A 19 9.35 3.22 -1.47
CA THR A 19 9.51 1.86 -2.03
C THR A 19 10.14 1.87 -3.41
N ARG A 20 9.76 2.80 -4.30
CA ARG A 20 10.40 2.95 -5.62
C ARG A 20 11.89 3.28 -5.53
N ARG A 21 12.31 4.08 -4.52
CA ARG A 21 13.73 4.38 -4.30
C ARG A 21 14.48 3.16 -3.77
N LEU A 22 13.89 2.41 -2.84
CA LEU A 22 14.47 1.16 -2.32
C LEU A 22 14.65 0.12 -3.42
N MET A 23 13.65 -0.06 -4.29
CA MET A 23 13.73 -0.95 -5.47
C MET A 23 14.88 -0.60 -6.42
N ARG A 24 15.22 0.70 -6.55
CA ARG A 24 16.36 1.14 -7.37
C ARG A 24 17.71 0.95 -6.67
N ALA A 25 17.73 1.01 -5.35
CA ALA A 25 18.95 0.95 -4.55
C ALA A 25 19.35 -0.49 -4.17
N LEU A 26 18.39 -1.42 -4.10
CA LEU A 26 18.60 -2.78 -3.63
C LEU A 26 18.43 -3.80 -4.76
N PRO A 27 19.41 -4.71 -4.98
CA PRO A 27 19.23 -5.82 -5.91
C PRO A 27 18.22 -6.83 -5.36
N ASN A 28 17.52 -7.55 -6.24
CA ASN A 28 16.54 -8.59 -5.90
C ASN A 28 15.45 -8.12 -4.92
N CYS A 29 15.04 -6.84 -5.06
CA CYS A 29 13.95 -6.27 -4.29
C CYS A 29 12.62 -6.46 -5.03
N SER A 30 11.55 -6.70 -4.28
CA SER A 30 10.17 -6.73 -4.79
C SER A 30 9.26 -6.02 -3.81
N VAL A 31 8.19 -5.41 -4.33
CA VAL A 31 7.26 -4.61 -3.53
C VAL A 31 5.85 -5.14 -3.77
N VAL A 32 5.10 -5.26 -2.68
CA VAL A 32 3.67 -5.54 -2.67
C VAL A 32 2.99 -4.32 -2.05
N HIS A 33 2.00 -3.76 -2.72
CA HIS A 33 1.25 -2.60 -2.23
C HIS A 33 -0.05 -3.06 -1.59
N GLN A 34 -0.31 -2.67 -0.33
CA GLN A 34 -1.57 -2.97 0.34
C GLN A 34 -2.79 -2.44 -0.44
N ASP A 35 -2.63 -1.28 -1.08
CA ASP A 35 -3.68 -0.64 -1.90
C ASP A 35 -4.19 -1.50 -3.06
N ASP A 36 -3.39 -2.47 -3.53
CA ASP A 36 -3.78 -3.39 -4.62
C ASP A 36 -4.77 -4.48 -4.15
N PHE A 37 -5.01 -4.59 -2.85
CA PHE A 37 -5.83 -5.65 -2.24
C PHE A 37 -7.11 -5.12 -1.59
N PHE A 38 -7.49 -3.86 -1.84
CA PHE A 38 -8.82 -3.39 -1.47
C PHE A 38 -9.91 -4.09 -2.28
N LYS A 39 -11.10 -4.20 -1.69
CA LYS A 39 -12.30 -4.70 -2.39
C LYS A 39 -12.58 -3.88 -3.66
N PRO A 40 -13.23 -4.46 -4.67
CA PRO A 40 -13.76 -3.71 -5.82
C PRO A 40 -14.58 -2.50 -5.38
N GLN A 41 -14.51 -1.41 -6.15
CA GLN A 41 -15.04 -0.10 -5.75
C GLN A 41 -16.55 -0.08 -5.45
N ASP A 42 -17.29 -1.00 -6.05
CA ASP A 42 -18.71 -1.28 -5.93
C ASP A 42 -19.07 -2.20 -4.75
N GLU A 43 -18.09 -2.90 -4.18
CA GLU A 43 -18.23 -3.73 -2.98
C GLU A 43 -17.80 -3.02 -1.69
N ILE A 44 -17.29 -1.78 -1.79
CA ILE A 44 -16.90 -0.98 -0.63
C ILE A 44 -18.14 -0.28 -0.07
N GLU A 45 -18.41 -0.51 1.21
CA GLU A 45 -19.54 0.12 1.90
C GLU A 45 -19.38 1.64 1.97
N VAL A 46 -20.51 2.34 1.85
CA VAL A 46 -20.57 3.79 1.97
C VAL A 46 -21.37 4.14 3.22
N GLU A 47 -20.70 4.75 4.18
CA GLU A 47 -21.31 5.26 5.41
C GLU A 47 -21.11 6.78 5.46
N ASP A 48 -22.19 7.53 5.70
CA ASP A 48 -22.20 9.01 5.71
C ASP A 48 -21.59 9.68 4.46
N GLY A 49 -21.66 8.99 3.31
CA GLY A 49 -21.11 9.48 2.05
C GLY A 49 -19.60 9.21 1.86
N PHE A 50 -18.98 8.46 2.76
CA PHE A 50 -17.57 8.06 2.70
C PHE A 50 -17.44 6.56 2.47
N LYS A 51 -16.47 6.18 1.64
CA LYS A 51 -16.11 4.77 1.40
C LYS A 51 -15.27 4.24 2.55
N GLN A 52 -15.67 3.10 3.11
CA GLN A 52 -14.96 2.44 4.20
C GLN A 52 -13.97 1.41 3.65
N TYR A 53 -12.73 1.87 3.45
CA TYR A 53 -11.66 1.02 2.91
C TYR A 53 -11.06 0.06 3.94
N ASP A 54 -11.22 0.36 5.23
CA ASP A 54 -10.59 -0.37 6.34
C ASP A 54 -11.52 -1.47 6.93
N ASP A 55 -12.76 -1.59 6.43
CA ASP A 55 -13.80 -2.54 6.86
C ASP A 55 -13.92 -3.76 5.92
#